data_AF-A0A0M3KKB8-F1
#
_entry.id   AF-A0A0M3KKB8-F1
#
_cell.length_a   1.000
_cell.length_b   1.000
_cell.length_c   1.000
_cell.angle_alpha   90.00
_cell.angle_beta   90.00
_cell.angle_gamma   90.00
#
_symmetry.space_group_name_H-M   'P 1'
#
loop_
_entity.id
_entity.type
_entity.pdbx_description
1 polymer ?
#
loop_
_entity_poly.entity_id
_entity_poly.type
_entity_poly.pdbx_seq_one_letter_code
_entity_poly.pdbx_strand_id
1 'polypeptide(L)'
;LNLTVYGELAFSHVVDSNYRCPTPLKEMFADLRDVVSIHFPGRDDVQRLALSSFIIMRFFAAAIMNPKLFGLKREQPVRSFILFYHSP
;
A
#
# COMPACT_ATOMS: atom_id res chain seq x y z
N LEU A 1 18.43 -11.01 -5.07
CA LEU A 1 17.88 -9.64 -4.91
C LEU A 1 18.10 -9.19 -3.46
N ASN A 2 18.37 -7.91 -3.24
CA ASN A 2 18.40 -7.31 -1.91
C ASN A 2 17.08 -6.58 -1.62
N LEU A 3 16.94 -6.05 -0.40
CA LEU A 3 15.74 -5.34 0.03
C LEU A 3 15.42 -4.12 -0.85
N THR A 4 16.45 -3.38 -1.29
CA THR A 4 16.29 -2.20 -2.14
C THR A 4 15.63 -2.56 -3.46
N VAL A 5 16.10 -3.62 -4.14
CA VAL A 5 15.50 -4.06 -5.41
C VAL A 5 14.05 -4.52 -5.23
N TYR A 6 13.73 -5.24 -4.16
CA TYR A 6 12.34 -5.62 -3.88
C TYR A 6 11.45 -4.41 -3.57
N GLY A 7 11.97 -3.41 -2.87
CA GLY A 7 11.27 -2.17 -2.58
C GLY A 7 10.95 -1.37 -3.85
N GLU A 8 11.94 -1.20 -4.73
CA GLU A 8 11.76 -0.53 -6.03
C GLU A 8 10.74 -1.25 -6.90
N LEU A 9 10.85 -2.57 -7.00
CA LEU A 9 9.93 -3.38 -7.79
C LEU A 9 8.49 -3.28 -7.25
N ALA A 10 8.31 -3.40 -5.94
CA ALA A 10 7.00 -3.28 -5.31
C ALA A 10 6.41 -1.88 -5.54
N PHE A 11 7.21 -0.82 -5.37
CA PHE A 11 6.76 0.55 -5.57
C PHE A 11 6.38 0.84 -7.03
N SER A 12 7.19 0.38 -7.99
CA SER A 12 6.86 0.51 -9.42
C SER A 12 5.53 -0.16 -9.74
N HIS A 13 5.32 -1.41 -9.29
CA HIS A 13 4.07 -2.11 -9.53
C HIS A 13 2.86 -1.43 -8.85
N VAL A 14 3.04 -0.79 -7.69
CA VAL A 14 2.00 0.01 -7.06
C VAL A 14 1.62 1.19 -7.94
N VAL A 15 2.59 1.97 -8.42
CA VAL A 15 2.35 3.15 -9.27
C VAL A 15 1.72 2.74 -10.61
N ASP A 16 2.24 1.68 -11.23
CA ASP A 16 1.74 1.17 -12.51
C ASP A 16 0.33 0.58 -12.40
N SER A 17 -0.11 0.13 -11.22
CA SER A 17 -1.44 -0.45 -11.02
C SER A 17 -2.60 0.54 -11.13
N ASN A 18 -2.34 1.84 -11.30
CA ASN A 18 -3.35 2.90 -11.27
C ASN A 18 -4.53 2.67 -12.25
N TYR A 19 -4.27 2.08 -13.43
CA TYR A 19 -5.30 1.84 -14.45
C TYR A 19 -6.33 0.79 -13.99
N ARG A 20 -5.95 -0.06 -13.03
CA ARG A 20 -6.80 -1.10 -12.43
C ARG A 20 -7.57 -0.61 -11.20
N CYS A 21 -7.36 0.63 -10.78
CA CYS A 21 -8.00 1.17 -9.59
C CYS A 21 -9.54 1.20 -9.78
N PRO A 22 -10.32 0.52 -8.92
CA PRO A 22 -11.78 0.48 -9.03
C PRO A 22 -12.40 1.87 -8.89
N THR A 23 -13.51 2.12 -9.59
CA THR A 23 -14.23 3.41 -9.55
C THR A 23 -14.56 3.88 -8.14
N PRO A 24 -15.11 3.04 -7.22
CA PRO A 24 -15.43 3.50 -5.87
C PRO A 24 -14.21 4.00 -5.09
N LEU A 25 -13.03 3.40 -5.34
CA LEU A 25 -11.80 3.82 -4.69
C LEU A 25 -11.30 5.16 -5.25
N LYS A 26 -11.45 5.38 -6.56
CA LYS A 26 -11.13 6.67 -7.20
C LYS A 26 -12.01 7.79 -6.65
N GLU A 27 -13.30 7.53 -6.46
CA GLU A 27 -14.26 8.48 -5.88
C GLU A 27 -13.88 8.83 -4.45
N MET A 28 -13.61 7.83 -3.60
CA MET A 28 -13.12 8.05 -2.23
C MET A 28 -11.85 8.94 -2.18
N PHE A 29 -10.91 8.73 -3.12
CA PHE A 29 -9.72 9.57 -3.20
C PHE A 29 -9.99 10.96 -3.74
N ALA A 30 -10.99 11.13 -4.61
CA ALA A 30 -11.44 12.45 -5.02
C ALA A 30 -12.03 13.21 -3.82
N ASP A 31 -12.90 12.58 -3.04
CA ASP A 31 -13.49 13.18 -1.84
C ASP A 31 -12.41 13.58 -0.83
N LEU A 32 -11.42 12.69 -0.59
CA LEU A 32 -10.29 13.01 0.29
C LEU A 32 -9.51 14.22 -0.23
N ARG A 33 -9.21 14.28 -1.52
CA ARG A 33 -8.51 15.43 -2.13
C ARG A 33 -9.30 16.72 -1.95
N ASP A 34 -10.61 16.67 -2.15
CA ASP A 34 -11.47 17.84 -2.09
C ASP A 34 -11.56 18.36 -0.63
N VAL A 35 -11.68 17.46 0.35
CA VAL A 35 -11.60 17.80 1.79
C VAL A 35 -10.26 18.44 2.12
N VAL A 36 -9.13 17.87 1.68
CA VAL A 36 -7.80 18.47 1.93
C VAL A 36 -7.68 19.84 1.26
N SER A 37 -8.20 20.01 0.06
CA SER A 37 -8.16 21.28 -0.68
C SER A 37 -8.94 22.39 0.02
N ILE A 38 -10.07 22.05 0.66
CA ILE A 38 -10.87 23.00 1.46
C ILE A 38 -10.10 23.44 2.71
N HIS A 39 -9.44 22.52 3.42
CA HIS A 39 -8.74 22.83 4.68
C HIS A 39 -7.36 23.44 4.47
N PHE A 40 -6.69 23.12 3.35
CA PHE A 40 -5.35 23.57 3.02
C PHE A 40 -5.30 24.15 1.60
N PRO A 41 -5.97 25.30 1.36
CA PRO A 41 -6.04 25.91 0.04
C PRO A 41 -4.64 26.31 -0.47
N GLY A 42 -4.36 26.06 -1.75
CA GLY A 42 -3.08 26.37 -2.39
C GLY A 42 -1.92 25.45 -2.00
N ARG A 43 -2.17 24.39 -1.22
CA ARG A 43 -1.15 23.43 -0.75
C ARG A 43 -1.25 22.08 -1.45
N ASP A 44 -0.87 22.05 -2.72
CA ASP A 44 -0.87 20.83 -3.55
C ASP A 44 0.10 19.76 -3.04
N ASP A 45 1.12 20.16 -2.28
CA ASP A 45 2.04 19.26 -1.59
C ASP A 45 1.31 18.47 -0.50
N VAL A 46 0.44 19.14 0.26
CA VAL A 46 -0.36 18.52 1.33
C VAL A 46 -1.41 17.58 0.74
N GLN A 47 -2.07 17.97 -0.37
CA GLN A 47 -3.00 17.09 -1.09
C GLN A 47 -2.32 15.81 -1.58
N ARG A 48 -1.16 15.95 -2.24
CA ARG A 48 -0.38 14.80 -2.73
C ARG A 48 0.10 13.92 -1.57
N LEU A 49 0.56 14.52 -0.48
CA LEU A 49 1.00 13.78 0.69
C LEU A 49 -0.16 13.02 1.34
N ALA A 50 -1.31 13.67 1.54
CA ALA A 50 -2.49 13.05 2.15
C ALA A 50 -2.96 11.83 1.34
N LEU A 51 -3.10 11.97 0.02
CA LEU A 51 -3.50 10.87 -0.85
C LEU A 51 -2.46 9.75 -0.88
N SER A 52 -1.20 10.08 -1.16
CA SER A 52 -0.15 9.08 -1.31
C SER A 52 0.12 8.33 -0.01
N SER A 53 0.20 9.04 1.13
CA SER A 53 0.39 8.41 2.43
C SER A 53 -0.80 7.56 2.84
N PHE A 54 -2.04 7.98 2.58
CA PHE A 54 -3.21 7.17 2.87
C PHE A 54 -3.19 5.86 2.06
N ILE A 55 -2.99 5.95 0.75
CA ILE A 55 -2.96 4.80 -0.16
C ILE A 55 -1.85 3.83 0.22
N ILE A 56 -0.62 4.34 0.39
CA ILE A 56 0.52 3.48 0.72
C ILE A 56 0.37 2.87 2.11
N MET A 57 0.00 3.64 3.13
CA MET A 57 0.00 3.17 4.51
C MET A 57 -1.22 2.32 4.86
N ARG A 58 -2.41 2.69 4.38
CA ARG A 58 -3.66 2.04 4.79
C ARG A 58 -4.09 0.91 3.85
N PHE A 59 -3.61 0.91 2.60
CA PHE A 59 -3.93 -0.14 1.65
C PHE A 59 -2.72 -1.03 1.37
N PHE A 60 -1.66 -0.49 0.75
CA PHE A 60 -0.55 -1.33 0.29
C PHE A 60 0.31 -1.90 1.41
N ALA A 61 0.70 -1.10 2.40
CA ALA A 61 1.49 -1.59 3.53
C ALA A 61 0.71 -2.65 4.33
N ALA A 62 -0.59 -2.44 4.54
CA ALA A 62 -1.46 -3.42 5.18
C ALA A 62 -1.52 -4.75 4.40
N ALA A 63 -1.65 -4.68 3.07
CA ALA A 63 -1.68 -5.84 2.18
C ALA A 63 -0.34 -6.58 2.11
N ILE A 64 0.77 -5.84 2.10
CA ILE A 64 2.14 -6.40 2.11
C ILE A 64 2.42 -7.11 3.44
N MET A 65 2.01 -6.51 4.57
CA MET A 65 2.21 -7.10 5.89
C MET A 65 1.27 -8.28 6.16
N ASN A 66 0.08 -8.30 5.57
CA ASN A 66 -0.94 -9.33 5.82
C ASN A 66 -1.51 -9.90 4.51
N PRO A 67 -0.68 -10.56 3.67
CA PRO A 67 -1.09 -10.97 2.33
C PRO A 67 -2.23 -11.99 2.32
N LYS A 68 -2.39 -12.78 3.39
CA LYS A 68 -3.52 -13.71 3.54
C LYS A 68 -4.85 -12.96 3.72
N LEU A 69 -4.88 -11.92 4.54
CA LEU A 69 -6.11 -11.14 4.81
C LEU A 69 -6.61 -10.45 3.54
N PHE A 70 -5.68 -10.04 2.68
CA PHE A 70 -5.98 -9.41 1.40
C PHE A 70 -6.12 -10.41 0.24
N GLY A 71 -6.13 -11.72 0.51
CA GLY A 71 -6.30 -12.77 -0.50
C GLY A 71 -5.15 -12.88 -1.52
N LEU A 72 -4.00 -12.25 -1.26
CA LEU A 72 -2.82 -12.27 -2.15
C LEU A 72 -2.06 -13.59 -2.04
N LYS A 73 -2.15 -14.28 -0.90
CA LYS A 73 -1.56 -15.60 -0.64
C LYS A 73 -2.55 -16.46 0.15
N ARG A 74 -2.51 -17.78 -0.06
CA ARG A 74 -3.32 -18.74 0.71
C ARG A 74 -2.90 -18.82 2.19
N GLU A 75 -1.60 -18.71 2.43
CA GLU A 75 -0.98 -18.78 3.76
C GLU A 75 -0.11 -17.55 4.02
N GLN A 76 0.06 -17.19 5.30
CA GLN A 76 1.02 -16.16 5.68
C GLN A 76 2.45 -16.72 5.55
N PRO A 77 3.43 -15.91 5.11
CA PRO A 77 4.82 -16.33 5.12
C PRO A 77 5.23 -16.73 6.56
N VAL A 78 5.59 -17.99 6.74
CA VAL A 78 6.12 -18.47 8.02
C VAL A 78 7.46 -17.80 8.29
N ARG A 79 7.63 -17.26 9.50
CA ARG A 79 8.97 -16.85 9.97
C ARG A 79 9.83 -18.10 10.02
N SER A 80 10.80 -18.21 9.12
CA SER A 80 11.70 -19.36 8.99
C SER A 80 12.41 -19.72 10.30
N PHE A 81 12.54 -18.78 11.25
CA PHE A 81 13.11 -19.01 12.57
C PHE A 81 12.36 -20.06 13.42
N ILE A 82 11.06 -20.26 13.22
CA ILE A 82 10.28 -21.22 14.02
C ILE A 82 10.47 -22.65 13.51
N LEU A 83 10.78 -22.85 12.22
CA LEU A 83 11.02 -24.18 11.64
C LEU A 83 12.40 -24.75 11.97
N PHE A 84 13.39 -23.90 12.32
CA PHE A 84 14.72 -24.37 12.71
C PHE A 84 14.86 -24.66 14.21
N TYR A 85 13.91 -24.21 15.05
CA TYR A 85 13.93 -24.46 16.51
C TYR A 85 13.04 -25.64 16.95
N HIS A 86 12.34 -26.27 16.00
CA HIS A 86 11.45 -27.40 16.24
C HIS A 86 11.78 -28.61 15.36
N SER A 87 13.07 -28.77 15.02
CA SER A 87 13.60 -30.04 14.54
C SER A 87 14.38 -30.68 15.70
N PRO A 88 14.02 -31.89 16.16
CA PRO A 88 14.76 -32.59 17.21
C PRO A 88 16.17 -32.97 16.77
#